data_AF-A0A7C9HDN7-F1
#
_entry.id   AF-A0A7C9HDN7-F1
#
_cell.length_a   1.000
_cell.length_b   1.000
_cell.length_c   1.000
_cell.angle_alpha   90.00
_cell.angle_beta   90.00
_cell.angle_gamma   90.00
#
_symmetry.space_group_name_H-M   'P 1'
#
loop_
_entity.id
_entity.type
_entity.pdbx_description
1 polymer ?
#
loop_
_entity_poly.entity_id
_entity_poly.type
_entity_poly.pdbx_seq_one_letter_code
_entity_poly.pdbx_strand_id
1 'polypeptide(L)'
;MKRVVYPSSLKEVSGGLLTNCYDVEEIVILSKDIRFTFGMVINGARSLKRVILHAETPPENTDPSAYFFWYVNKDAVLYVPDESVYLYKQVSFYSKFAKEILPMSELYE
;
A
#
# COMPACT_ATOMS: atom_id res chain seq x y z
N MET A 1 16.11 -9.93 -1.90
CA MET A 1 14.84 -9.21 -1.80
C MET A 1 13.70 -10.21 -1.78
N LYS A 2 12.92 -10.28 -0.69
CA LYS A 2 11.70 -11.09 -0.64
C LYS A 2 10.50 -10.27 -1.11
N ARG A 3 9.82 -10.75 -2.16
CA ARG A 3 8.74 -10.04 -2.85
C ARG A 3 7.45 -10.86 -2.85
N VAL A 4 6.32 -10.18 -2.66
CA VAL A 4 4.96 -10.73 -2.81
C VAL A 4 4.23 -9.97 -3.92
N VAL A 5 3.52 -10.69 -4.79
CA VAL A 5 2.74 -10.08 -5.88
C VAL A 5 1.27 -10.53 -5.76
N TYR A 6 0.37 -9.56 -5.63
CA TYR A 6 -1.07 -9.78 -5.68
C TYR A 6 -1.60 -9.54 -7.10
N PRO A 7 -2.42 -10.45 -7.62
CA PRO A 7 -2.85 -10.43 -9.02
C PRO A 7 -3.83 -9.29 -9.31
N SER A 8 -3.98 -8.95 -10.58
CA SER A 8 -4.95 -7.94 -11.04
C SER A 8 -6.41 -8.36 -10.84
N SER A 9 -6.67 -9.65 -10.62
CA SER A 9 -7.98 -10.19 -10.29
C SER A 9 -8.37 -10.01 -8.83
N LEU A 10 -7.45 -9.60 -7.94
CA LEU A 10 -7.77 -9.38 -6.53
C LEU A 10 -8.62 -8.12 -6.37
N LYS A 11 -9.90 -8.29 -6.01
CA LYS A 11 -10.84 -7.17 -5.86
C LYS A 11 -11.04 -6.70 -4.44
N GLU A 12 -10.87 -7.59 -3.46
CA GLU A 12 -11.16 -7.27 -2.07
C GLU A 12 -10.15 -7.91 -1.13
N VAL A 13 -9.79 -7.18 -0.07
CA VAL A 13 -8.97 -7.67 1.03
C VAL A 13 -9.68 -7.37 2.35
N SER A 14 -10.13 -8.43 3.02
CA SER A 14 -10.90 -8.38 4.27
C SER A 14 -10.11 -8.79 5.53
N GLY A 15 -8.87 -9.29 5.38
CA GLY A 15 -8.01 -9.73 6.50
C GLY A 15 -6.62 -9.09 6.53
N GLY A 16 -6.41 -8.03 5.74
CA GLY A 16 -5.10 -7.46 5.46
C GLY A 16 -4.34 -8.24 4.38
N LEU A 17 -3.39 -7.57 3.73
CA LEU A 17 -2.49 -8.15 2.74
C LEU A 17 -1.37 -8.94 3.44
N LEU A 18 -0.70 -8.31 4.41
CA LEU A 18 0.34 -8.94 5.23
C LEU A 18 0.06 -8.71 6.71
N THR A 19 0.23 -9.76 7.51
CA THR A 19 0.19 -9.68 8.98
C THR A 19 1.39 -10.44 9.55
N ASN A 20 2.25 -9.74 10.29
CA ASN A 20 3.46 -10.29 10.92
C ASN A 20 4.44 -10.97 9.94
N CYS A 21 4.47 -10.51 8.69
CA CYS A 21 5.42 -10.99 7.68
C CYS A 21 6.74 -10.23 7.81
N TYR A 22 7.58 -10.63 8.76
CA TYR A 22 8.78 -9.87 9.15
C TYR A 22 9.86 -9.78 8.08
N ASP A 23 9.88 -10.69 7.10
CA ASP A 23 10.94 -10.75 6.09
C ASP A 23 10.57 -10.19 4.72
N VAL A 24 9.29 -9.85 4.48
CA VAL A 24 8.85 -9.33 3.17
C VAL A 24 9.38 -7.91 3.00
N GLU A 25 10.06 -7.66 1.88
CA GLU A 25 10.67 -6.36 1.57
C GLU A 25 9.89 -5.57 0.51
N GLU A 26 9.16 -6.25 -0.37
CA GLU A 26 8.40 -5.63 -1.46
C GLU A 26 7.03 -6.29 -1.64
N ILE A 27 6.01 -5.46 -1.82
CA ILE A 27 4.67 -5.87 -2.24
C ILE A 27 4.34 -5.20 -3.56
N VAL A 28 3.77 -5.96 -4.50
CA VAL A 28 3.19 -5.41 -5.73
C VAL A 28 1.73 -5.79 -5.84
N ILE A 29 0.86 -4.80 -5.98
CA ILE A 29 -0.59 -4.97 -6.11
C ILE A 29 -0.96 -4.52 -7.53
N LEU A 30 -1.25 -5.49 -8.39
CA LEU A 30 -1.55 -5.26 -9.81
C LEU A 30 -3.00 -4.84 -10.06
N SER A 31 -3.87 -5.01 -9.07
CA SER A 31 -5.28 -4.65 -9.19
C SER A 31 -5.47 -3.14 -9.19
N LYS A 32 -6.28 -2.65 -10.13
CA LYS A 32 -6.59 -1.22 -10.29
C LYS A 32 -7.87 -0.79 -9.57
N ASP A 33 -8.68 -1.75 -9.14
CA ASP A 33 -10.02 -1.57 -8.54
C ASP A 33 -10.17 -2.40 -7.25
N ILE A 34 -9.05 -2.64 -6.57
CA ILE A 34 -9.04 -3.27 -5.26
C ILE A 34 -9.73 -2.39 -4.22
N ARG A 35 -10.39 -3.00 -3.23
CA ARG A 35 -10.92 -2.33 -2.05
C ARG A 35 -10.48 -3.01 -0.77
N PHE A 36 -10.37 -2.23 0.30
CA PHE A 36 -10.02 -2.71 1.63
C PHE A 36 -11.22 -2.63 2.55
N THR A 37 -11.44 -3.67 3.35
CA THR A 37 -12.53 -3.70 4.35
C THR A 37 -12.03 -3.97 5.75
N PHE A 38 -10.70 -4.04 5.93
CA PHE A 38 -10.04 -4.30 7.19
C PHE A 38 -9.24 -3.10 7.68
N GLY A 39 -9.26 -2.87 9.00
CA GLY A 39 -8.62 -1.70 9.62
C GLY A 39 -7.09 -1.67 9.57
N MET A 40 -6.42 -2.79 9.26
CA MET A 40 -4.95 -2.85 9.16
C MET A 40 -4.53 -3.58 7.88
N VAL A 41 -4.30 -2.84 6.79
CA VAL A 41 -4.04 -3.47 5.48
C VAL A 41 -2.68 -4.15 5.46
N ILE A 42 -1.64 -3.51 5.97
CA ILE A 42 -0.31 -4.10 6.12
C ILE A 42 0.13 -3.89 7.57
N ASN A 43 0.28 -5.00 8.30
CA ASN A 43 0.54 -5.02 9.73
C ASN A 43 1.83 -5.78 10.08
N GLY A 44 2.74 -5.13 10.81
CA GLY A 44 3.89 -5.79 11.43
C GLY A 44 4.99 -6.21 10.45
N ALA A 45 4.95 -5.73 9.20
CA ALA A 45 5.95 -6.03 8.17
C ALA A 45 7.21 -5.16 8.36
N ARG A 46 8.05 -5.54 9.33
CA ARG A 46 9.21 -4.74 9.78
C ARG A 46 10.35 -4.60 8.78
N SER A 47 10.48 -5.52 7.82
CA SER A 47 11.49 -5.42 6.74
C SER A 47 10.95 -4.79 5.46
N LEU A 48 9.67 -4.39 5.43
CA LEU A 48 9.05 -3.83 4.24
C LEU A 48 9.80 -2.56 3.82
N LYS A 49 10.18 -2.45 2.55
CA LYS A 49 10.85 -1.27 2.00
C LYS A 49 9.93 -0.52 1.06
N ARG A 50 9.09 -1.25 0.32
CA ARG A 50 8.21 -0.63 -0.67
C ARG A 50 6.95 -1.43 -0.94
N VAL A 51 5.90 -0.68 -1.27
CA VAL A 51 4.65 -1.19 -1.83
C VAL A 51 4.42 -0.50 -3.16
N ILE A 52 4.10 -1.26 -4.19
CA ILE A 52 3.77 -0.76 -5.52
C ILE A 52 2.29 -1.05 -5.74
N LEU A 53 1.48 0.00 -5.91
CA LEU A 53 0.03 -0.11 -6.08
C LEU A 53 -0.37 0.50 -7.43
N HIS A 54 -0.88 -0.32 -8.35
CA HIS A 54 -1.18 0.09 -9.73
C HIS A 54 -2.51 0.84 -9.90
N ALA A 55 -3.29 1.03 -8.83
CA ALA A 55 -4.57 1.72 -8.88
C ALA A 55 -4.38 3.23 -9.10
N GLU A 56 -5.00 3.77 -10.15
CA GLU A 56 -4.92 5.18 -10.53
C GLU A 56 -5.79 6.08 -9.62
N THR A 57 -6.89 5.52 -9.11
CA THR A 57 -7.69 6.14 -8.04
C THR A 57 -7.34 5.45 -6.73
N PRO A 58 -7.13 6.19 -5.62
CA PRO A 58 -6.81 5.59 -4.33
C PRO A 58 -7.89 4.59 -3.91
N PRO A 59 -7.55 3.31 -3.67
CA PRO A 59 -8.49 2.33 -3.15
C PRO A 59 -9.17 2.82 -1.87
N GLU A 60 -10.47 2.63 -1.81
CA GLU A 60 -11.27 2.93 -0.63
C GLU A 60 -10.97 1.93 0.49
N ASN A 61 -11.08 2.42 1.73
CA ASN A 61 -11.23 1.57 2.90
C ASN A 61 -12.53 1.94 3.61
N THR A 62 -13.40 0.96 3.82
CA THR A 62 -14.70 1.19 4.45
C THR A 62 -14.61 1.33 5.98
N ASP A 63 -13.49 0.96 6.59
CA ASP A 63 -13.24 1.19 8.02
C ASP A 63 -12.67 2.60 8.25
N PRO A 64 -13.38 3.50 8.96
CA PRO A 64 -12.93 4.88 9.19
C PRO A 64 -11.67 4.95 10.07
N SER A 65 -11.38 3.91 10.84
CA SER A 65 -10.19 3.83 11.69
C SER A 65 -9.02 3.15 11.00
N ALA A 66 -9.14 2.86 9.70
CA ALA A 66 -8.13 2.07 9.02
C ALA A 66 -6.77 2.77 8.89
N TYR A 67 -5.74 1.93 8.83
CA TYR A 67 -4.36 2.28 8.54
C TYR A 67 -3.83 1.37 7.43
N PHE A 68 -3.27 1.99 6.39
CA PHE A 68 -2.62 1.24 5.31
C PHE A 68 -1.32 0.60 5.83
N PHE A 69 -0.51 1.41 6.50
CA PHE A 69 0.74 1.01 7.16
C PHE A 69 0.57 1.02 8.68
N TRP A 70 0.65 -0.17 9.29
CA TRP A 70 0.57 -0.35 10.74
C TRP A 70 1.76 -1.17 11.25
N TYR A 71 2.60 -0.60 12.12
CA TYR A 71 3.84 -1.23 12.61
C TYR A 71 4.75 -1.79 11.50
N VAL A 72 4.82 -1.11 10.36
CA VAL A 72 5.76 -1.43 9.27
C VAL A 72 7.11 -0.74 9.51
N ASN A 73 8.10 -1.04 8.66
CA ASN A 73 9.32 -0.23 8.62
C ASN A 73 8.97 1.26 8.42
N LYS A 74 9.55 2.13 9.24
CA LYS A 74 9.33 3.59 9.16
C LYS A 74 9.79 4.20 7.83
N ASP A 75 10.71 3.55 7.13
CA ASP A 75 11.26 4.00 5.85
C ASP A 75 10.55 3.34 4.65
N ALA A 76 9.42 2.66 4.88
CA ALA A 76 8.65 2.03 3.81
C ALA A 76 7.93 3.08 2.94
N VAL A 77 8.04 2.92 1.62
CA VAL A 77 7.47 3.84 0.64
C VAL A 77 6.30 3.19 -0.10
N LEU A 78 5.23 3.95 -0.37
CA LEU A 78 4.16 3.59 -1.28
C LEU A 78 4.39 4.25 -2.65
N TYR A 79 4.59 3.44 -3.68
CA TYR A 79 4.69 3.85 -5.07
C TYR A 79 3.34 3.69 -5.76
N VAL A 80 2.86 4.75 -6.40
CA VAL A 80 1.57 4.82 -7.13
C VAL A 80 1.79 5.41 -8.52
N PRO A 81 0.86 5.27 -9.48
CA PRO A 81 1.00 5.92 -10.78
C PRO A 81 1.28 7.41 -10.62
N ASP A 82 2.18 7.95 -11.44
CA ASP A 82 2.73 9.30 -11.29
C ASP A 82 1.64 10.38 -11.19
N GLU A 83 0.65 10.30 -12.07
CA GLU A 83 -0.49 11.22 -12.12
C GLU A 83 -1.42 11.10 -10.90
N SER A 84 -1.33 10.00 -10.15
CA SER A 84 -2.19 9.70 -9.01
C SER A 84 -1.62 10.19 -7.67
N VAL A 85 -0.34 10.54 -7.60
CA VAL A 85 0.35 10.90 -6.35
C VAL A 85 -0.40 11.99 -5.59
N TYR A 86 -0.87 13.03 -6.29
CA TYR A 86 -1.65 14.11 -5.68
C TYR A 86 -2.94 13.58 -5.04
N LEU A 87 -3.70 12.76 -5.75
CA LEU A 87 -4.98 12.20 -5.27
C LEU A 87 -4.79 11.32 -4.04
N TYR A 88 -3.78 10.44 -4.03
CA TYR A 88 -3.46 9.61 -2.87
C TYR A 88 -3.18 10.46 -1.63
N LYS A 89 -2.39 11.53 -1.76
CA LYS A 89 -2.04 12.41 -0.62
C LYS A 89 -3.24 13.15 -0.02
N GLN A 90 -4.35 13.31 -0.76
CA GLN A 90 -5.56 13.97 -0.26
C GLN A 90 -6.49 13.03 0.53
N VAL A 91 -6.40 11.72 0.33
CA VAL A 91 -7.33 10.77 0.96
C VAL A 91 -6.88 10.47 2.40
N SER A 92 -7.76 10.66 3.38
CA SER A 92 -7.48 10.50 4.83
C SER A 92 -6.82 9.16 5.20
N PHE A 93 -7.10 8.11 4.43
CA PHE A 93 -6.54 6.79 4.63
C PHE A 93 -5.01 6.74 4.33
N TYR A 94 -4.54 7.52 3.36
CA TYR A 94 -3.14 7.57 2.92
C TYR A 94 -2.41 8.83 3.43
N SER A 95 -3.12 9.93 3.69
CA SER A 95 -2.53 11.23 4.03
C SER A 95 -1.69 11.22 5.31
N LYS A 96 -1.92 10.24 6.20
CA LYS A 96 -1.13 10.02 7.42
C LYS A 96 0.36 9.76 7.15
N PHE A 97 0.71 9.29 5.95
CA PHE A 97 2.07 9.03 5.48
C PHE A 97 2.29 9.64 4.08
N ALA A 98 1.73 10.83 3.84
CA ALA A 98 1.80 11.50 2.54
C ALA A 98 3.24 11.79 2.07
N LYS A 99 4.22 11.85 2.96
CA LYS A 99 5.63 12.07 2.60
C LYS A 99 6.26 10.82 1.99
N GLU A 100 5.74 9.66 2.35
CA GLU A 100 6.19 8.33 1.94
C GLU A 100 5.44 7.83 0.69
N ILE A 101 4.67 8.71 0.02
CA ILE A 101 3.99 8.40 -1.25
C ILE A 101 4.76 9.06 -2.39
N LEU A 102 5.37 8.22 -3.23
CA LEU A 102 6.21 8.62 -4.36
C LEU A 102 5.63 8.11 -5.70
N PRO A 103 5.92 8.77 -6.83
CA PRO A 103 5.54 8.29 -8.16
C PRO A 103 6.33 7.02 -8.52
N MET A 104 5.75 6.14 -9.35
CA MET A 104 6.42 4.92 -9.81
C MET A 104 7.69 5.20 -10.63
N SER A 105 7.82 6.38 -11.24
CA SER A 105 9.05 6.80 -11.92
C SER A 105 10.28 6.85 -11.00
N GLU A 106 10.10 7.05 -9.69
CA GLU A 106 11.19 7.09 -8.70
C GLU A 106 11.59 5.70 -8.15
N LEU A 107 10.99 4.61 -8.63
CA LEU A 107 11.17 3.26 -8.06
C LEU A 107 12.60 2.70 -8.18
N TYR A 108 13.35 3.12 -9.20
CA TYR A 108 14.68 2.60 -9.54
C TYR A 108 15.78 3.67 -9.50
N GLU A 109 15.49 4.84 -8.93
CA GLU A 109 16.51 5.86 -8.65
C GLU A 109 17.38 5.50 -7.43
#